data_AF-A0A7L2SVK2-F1
#
_entry.id   AF-A0A7L2SVK2-F1
#
_cell.length_a   1.000
_cell.length_b   1.000
_cell.length_c   1.000
_cell.angle_alpha   90.00
_cell.angle_beta   90.00
_cell.angle_gamma   90.00
#
_symmetry.space_group_name_H-M   'P 1'
#
loop_
_entity.id
_entity.type
_entity.pdbx_description
1 polymer ?
#
loop_
_entity_poly.entity_id
_entity_poly.type
_entity_poly.pdbx_seq_one_letter_code
_entity_poly.pdbx_strand_id
1 'polypeptide(L)'
;MWYHKPAINEELLQSLPNLKVVASSGVGIDHLDLKLLSSYGVKVANTPFIVSTDTADLGMALLLASSRRLVEGHEMAVSPDTEYFPADWLGVQVSGATLGIVGMGTIGYKVAERAKAFEMKILYHNRNQRKKEEEIAVGAVYCKKIDDLLQQSDFVLLAVNLTPQTHKLIGKRELELMKPTATLINISRGMV
;
A
#
# COMPACT_ATOMS: atom_id res chain seq x y z
N MET A 1 8.50 -12.25 -2.03
CA MET A 1 9.59 -12.26 -1.03
C MET A 1 9.51 -13.47 -0.08
N TRP A 2 8.35 -13.84 0.47
CA TRP A 2 8.24 -14.93 1.46
C TRP A 2 7.93 -16.34 0.88
N TYR A 3 7.51 -16.43 -0.39
CA TYR A 3 7.15 -17.69 -1.06
C TYR A 3 8.30 -18.70 -1.21
N HIS A 4 9.55 -18.30 -1.04
CA HIS A 4 10.72 -19.19 -1.11
C HIS A 4 11.29 -19.56 0.26
N LYS A 5 10.64 -19.15 1.36
CA LYS A 5 11.02 -19.60 2.70
C LYS A 5 10.22 -20.85 3.06
N PRO A 6 10.80 -21.81 3.80
CA PRO A 6 10.04 -22.95 4.29
C PRO A 6 8.85 -22.45 5.10
N ALA A 7 7.66 -22.95 4.76
CA ALA A 7 6.48 -22.72 5.56
C ALA A 7 6.77 -23.24 6.97
N ILE A 8 6.51 -22.41 7.99
CA ILE A 8 6.63 -22.87 9.38
C ILE A 8 5.44 -23.78 9.65
N ASN A 9 5.66 -25.07 9.44
CA ASN A 9 4.70 -26.14 9.64
C ASN A 9 5.05 -26.96 10.90
N GLU A 10 4.18 -27.92 11.22
CA GLU A 10 4.33 -28.73 12.41
C GLU A 10 5.62 -29.57 12.41
N GLU A 11 5.96 -30.17 11.27
CA GLU A 11 7.18 -30.97 11.09
C GLU A 11 8.45 -30.16 11.39
N LEU A 12 8.54 -28.93 10.87
CA LEU A 12 9.68 -28.05 11.13
C LEU A 12 9.77 -27.69 12.61
N LEU A 13 8.66 -27.37 13.26
CA LEU A 13 8.65 -27.03 14.69
C LEU A 13 9.05 -28.23 15.56
N GLN A 14 8.61 -29.43 15.24
CA GLN A 14 9.01 -30.66 15.93
C GLN A 14 10.51 -30.94 15.77
N SER A 15 11.10 -30.62 14.62
CA SER A 15 12.54 -30.78 14.39
C SER A 15 13.41 -29.77 15.16
N LEU A 16 12.82 -28.71 15.73
CA LEU A 16 13.52 -27.62 16.41
C LEU A 16 13.10 -27.50 17.89
N PRO A 17 13.38 -28.51 18.74
CA PRO A 17 12.87 -28.57 20.12
C PRO A 17 13.35 -27.43 21.04
N ASN A 18 14.41 -26.73 20.64
CA ASN A 18 14.97 -25.60 21.37
C ASN A 18 14.55 -24.23 20.82
N LEU A 19 13.69 -24.18 19.80
CA LEU A 19 13.22 -22.93 19.21
C LEU A 19 12.38 -22.15 20.24
N LYS A 20 12.76 -20.90 20.49
CA LYS A 20 12.05 -20.01 21.44
C LYS A 20 11.47 -18.78 20.78
N VAL A 21 12.07 -18.30 19.69
CA VAL A 21 11.70 -17.05 19.04
C VAL A 21 11.83 -17.18 17.52
N VAL A 22 10.82 -16.70 16.80
CA VAL A 22 10.88 -16.42 15.36
C VAL A 22 10.83 -14.90 15.18
N ALA A 23 11.88 -14.33 14.59
CA ALA A 23 11.96 -12.90 14.30
C ALA A 23 11.75 -12.67 12.80
N SER A 24 10.66 -12.00 12.43
CA SER A 24 10.40 -11.56 11.07
C SER A 24 11.15 -10.26 10.78
N SER A 25 11.97 -10.27 9.73
CA SER A 25 12.61 -9.06 9.20
C SER A 25 11.61 -8.29 8.33
N GLY A 26 10.70 -7.57 8.97
CA GLY A 26 9.66 -6.77 8.34
C GLY A 26 8.48 -6.53 9.28
N VAL A 27 7.51 -5.71 8.84
CA VAL A 27 6.35 -5.35 9.67
C VAL A 27 5.28 -6.44 9.66
N GLY A 28 4.95 -6.97 8.48
CA GLY A 28 3.85 -7.92 8.37
C GLY A 28 4.25 -9.33 8.74
N ILE A 29 3.37 -9.98 9.49
CA ILE A 29 3.50 -11.35 10.00
C ILE A 29 2.37 -12.25 9.47
N ASP A 30 1.67 -11.79 8.43
CA ASP A 30 0.53 -12.45 7.77
C ASP A 30 0.86 -13.84 7.19
N HIS A 31 2.15 -14.12 6.98
CA HIS A 31 2.65 -15.40 6.49
C HIS A 31 3.01 -16.40 7.61
N LEU A 32 2.86 -16.00 8.89
CA LEU A 32 3.15 -16.85 10.04
C LEU A 32 1.84 -17.36 10.66
N ASP A 33 1.74 -18.67 10.90
CA ASP A 33 0.68 -19.21 11.74
C ASP A 33 1.00 -18.94 13.21
N LEU A 34 0.49 -17.82 13.72
CA LEU A 34 0.72 -17.41 15.10
C LEU A 34 0.10 -18.37 16.11
N LYS A 35 -0.97 -19.11 15.75
CA LYS A 35 -1.59 -20.09 16.64
C LYS A 35 -0.71 -21.32 16.78
N LEU A 36 -0.20 -21.82 15.65
CA LEU A 36 0.73 -22.95 15.62
C LEU A 36 2.04 -22.60 16.36
N LEU A 37 2.64 -21.44 16.09
CA LEU A 37 3.84 -21.00 16.81
C LEU A 37 3.60 -20.90 18.32
N SER A 38 2.44 -20.33 18.71
CA SER A 38 2.06 -20.23 20.11
C SER A 38 1.83 -21.59 20.77
N SER A 39 1.31 -22.61 20.06
CA SER A 39 1.09 -23.94 20.65
C SER A 39 2.39 -24.67 20.97
N TYR A 40 3.48 -24.30 20.31
CA TYR A 40 4.84 -24.77 20.59
C TYR A 40 5.60 -23.87 21.59
N GLY A 41 4.95 -22.85 22.17
CA GLY A 41 5.59 -21.92 23.11
C GLY A 41 6.57 -20.94 22.44
N VAL A 42 6.54 -20.83 21.11
CA VAL A 42 7.46 -19.99 20.33
C VAL A 42 6.89 -18.57 20.25
N LYS A 43 7.71 -17.58 20.62
CA LYS A 43 7.35 -16.16 20.50
C LYS A 43 7.63 -15.64 19.09
N VAL A 44 6.82 -14.68 18.64
CA VAL A 44 7.03 -14.00 17.36
C VAL A 44 7.39 -12.54 17.60
N ALA A 45 8.42 -12.07 16.92
CA ALA A 45 8.83 -10.66 16.89
C ALA A 45 8.86 -10.16 15.44
N ASN A 46 8.62 -8.86 15.26
CA ASN A 46 8.68 -8.18 13.97
C ASN A 46 9.36 -6.80 14.14
N THR A 47 9.52 -6.06 13.06
CA THR A 47 10.18 -4.74 13.07
C THR A 47 9.19 -3.62 12.73
N PRO A 48 8.27 -3.27 13.65
CA PRO A 48 7.30 -2.22 13.40
C PRO A 48 8.02 -0.88 13.15
N PHE A 49 7.38 -0.03 12.35
CA PHE A 49 7.79 1.34 12.04
C PHE A 49 9.04 1.53 11.15
N ILE A 50 10.01 0.62 11.16
CA ILE A 50 11.32 0.79 10.48
C ILE A 50 11.16 1.10 8.99
N VAL A 51 10.28 0.39 8.29
CA VAL A 51 10.10 0.53 6.83
C VAL A 51 9.04 1.57 6.43
N SER A 52 8.50 2.33 7.39
CA SER A 52 7.28 3.12 7.11
C SER A 52 7.53 4.28 6.16
N THR A 53 8.69 4.94 6.29
CA THR A 53 9.11 6.04 5.41
C THR A 53 9.38 5.51 4.02
N ASP A 54 10.21 4.48 3.90
CA ASP A 54 10.62 3.91 2.61
C ASP A 54 9.41 3.34 1.83
N THR A 55 8.47 2.71 2.54
CA THR A 55 7.24 2.20 1.92
C THR A 55 6.35 3.33 1.42
N ALA A 56 6.28 4.45 2.16
CA ALA A 56 5.53 5.63 1.72
C ALA A 56 6.21 6.31 0.51
N ASP A 57 7.55 6.37 0.49
CA ASP A 57 8.32 6.87 -0.65
C ASP A 57 8.05 6.03 -1.91
N LEU A 58 8.08 4.71 -1.77
CA LEU A 58 7.78 3.80 -2.89
C LEU A 58 6.33 3.97 -3.37
N GLY A 59 5.37 4.18 -2.46
CA GLY A 59 3.98 4.47 -2.83
C GLY A 59 3.83 5.73 -3.69
N MET A 60 4.52 6.80 -3.32
CA MET A 60 4.55 8.03 -4.12
C MET A 60 5.31 7.84 -5.44
N ALA A 61 6.40 7.08 -5.45
CA ALA A 61 7.14 6.76 -6.67
C ALA A 61 6.28 6.00 -7.69
N LEU A 62 5.52 4.99 -7.25
CA LEU A 62 4.59 4.24 -8.10
C LEU A 62 3.46 5.13 -8.64
N LEU A 63 2.93 6.02 -7.80
CA LEU A 63 1.92 7.00 -8.20
C LEU A 63 2.47 7.96 -9.27
N LEU A 64 3.68 8.51 -9.07
CA LEU A 64 4.31 9.40 -10.04
C LEU A 64 4.68 8.68 -11.34
N ALA A 65 5.20 7.46 -11.24
CA ALA A 65 5.58 6.66 -12.40
C ALA A 65 4.36 6.34 -13.28
N SER A 66 3.23 5.94 -12.67
CA SER A 66 1.98 5.67 -13.39
C SER A 66 1.36 6.94 -13.96
N SER A 67 1.26 8.01 -13.16
CA SER A 67 0.68 9.27 -13.63
C SER A 67 1.47 9.90 -14.78
N ARG A 68 2.80 9.78 -14.79
CA ARG A 68 3.67 10.39 -15.81
C ARG A 68 4.16 9.44 -16.89
N ARG A 69 3.64 8.21 -16.93
CA ARG A 69 4.03 7.16 -17.91
C ARG A 69 5.54 7.00 -18.00
N LEU A 70 6.17 6.95 -16.82
CA LEU A 70 7.63 7.07 -16.69
C LEU A 70 8.35 5.85 -17.27
N VAL A 71 7.77 4.65 -17.09
CA VAL A 71 8.36 3.39 -17.56
C VAL A 71 8.31 3.35 -19.08
N GLU A 72 7.15 3.63 -19.66
CA GLU A 72 6.97 3.63 -21.10
C GLU A 72 7.78 4.76 -21.75
N GLY A 73 7.90 5.91 -21.08
CA GLY A 73 8.75 7.01 -21.53
C GLY A 73 10.23 6.65 -21.52
N HIS A 74 10.67 5.87 -20.52
CA HIS A 74 12.03 5.33 -20.49
C HIS A 74 12.27 4.34 -21.63
N GLU A 75 11.36 3.40 -21.88
CA GLU A 75 11.45 2.44 -22.98
C GLU A 75 11.58 3.13 -24.34
N MET A 76 10.80 4.20 -24.56
CA MET A 76 10.94 5.03 -25.76
C MET A 76 12.31 5.73 -25.81
N ALA A 77 12.73 6.35 -24.72
CA ALA A 77 13.99 7.11 -24.66
C ALA A 77 15.23 6.27 -24.98
N VAL A 78 15.21 4.97 -24.65
CA VAL A 78 16.35 4.05 -24.88
C VAL A 78 16.21 3.22 -26.15
N SER A 79 15.06 3.27 -26.83
CA SER A 79 14.84 2.54 -28.07
C SER A 79 15.63 3.16 -29.23
N PRO A 80 16.36 2.37 -30.03
CA PRO A 80 17.08 2.87 -31.20
C PRO A 80 16.14 3.38 -32.30
N ASP A 81 14.87 2.97 -32.29
CA ASP A 81 13.87 3.33 -33.30
C ASP A 81 13.13 4.65 -32.95
N THR A 82 13.40 5.24 -31.79
CA THR A 82 12.74 6.47 -31.36
C THR A 82 13.42 7.69 -31.97
N GLU A 83 12.80 8.26 -33.01
CA GLU A 83 13.25 9.51 -33.63
C GLU A 83 12.67 10.76 -32.97
N TYR A 84 11.46 10.68 -32.40
CA TYR A 84 10.77 11.78 -31.70
C TYR A 84 9.76 11.26 -30.68
N PHE A 85 9.40 12.10 -29.70
CA PHE A 85 8.34 11.82 -28.74
C PHE A 85 6.97 12.31 -29.27
N PRO A 86 5.91 11.49 -29.18
CA PRO A 86 4.55 11.90 -29.53
C PRO A 86 4.09 13.09 -28.68
N ALA A 87 3.50 14.10 -29.32
CA ALA A 87 3.03 15.30 -28.64
C ALA A 87 1.84 15.03 -27.69
N ASP A 88 1.09 13.96 -27.95
CA ASP A 88 -0.01 13.46 -27.13
C ASP A 88 0.45 12.52 -26.00
N TRP A 89 1.77 12.40 -25.77
CA TRP A 89 2.35 11.73 -24.62
C TRP A 89 2.18 12.54 -23.33
N LEU A 90 0.94 12.83 -22.97
CA LEU A 90 0.60 13.57 -21.77
C LEU A 90 0.18 12.58 -20.68
N GLY A 91 0.84 12.68 -19.53
CA GLY A 91 0.43 11.98 -18.33
C GLY A 91 -0.72 12.71 -17.61
N VAL A 92 -1.14 12.14 -16.48
CA VAL A 92 -2.09 12.77 -15.57
C VAL A 92 -1.33 13.71 -14.62
N GLN A 93 -1.83 14.93 -14.46
CA GLN A 93 -1.30 15.86 -13.47
C GLN A 93 -1.68 15.41 -12.05
N VAL A 94 -0.69 15.36 -11.15
CA VAL A 94 -0.88 14.95 -9.75
C VAL A 94 -1.34 16.10 -8.87
N SER A 95 -0.78 17.31 -9.08
CA SER A 95 -1.18 18.48 -8.31
C SER A 95 -2.65 18.84 -8.54
N GLY A 96 -3.41 19.02 -7.47
CA GLY A 96 -4.85 19.24 -7.49
C GLY A 96 -5.69 17.96 -7.65
N ALA A 97 -5.09 16.82 -8.00
CA ALA A 97 -5.79 15.54 -8.08
C ALA A 97 -6.13 14.99 -6.69
N THR A 98 -7.09 14.07 -6.64
CA THR A 98 -7.59 13.47 -5.39
C THR A 98 -6.91 12.13 -5.13
N LEU A 99 -6.18 12.02 -4.01
CA LEU A 99 -5.64 10.78 -3.50
C LEU A 99 -6.55 10.21 -2.41
N GLY A 100 -7.10 9.03 -2.66
CA GLY A 100 -7.82 8.22 -1.68
C GLY A 100 -6.90 7.19 -1.01
N ILE A 101 -6.67 7.32 0.29
CA ILE A 101 -5.84 6.40 1.07
C ILE A 101 -6.74 5.41 1.82
N VAL A 102 -6.68 4.13 1.45
CA VAL A 102 -7.33 3.04 2.19
C VAL A 102 -6.32 2.49 3.20
N GLY A 103 -6.53 2.80 4.49
CA GLY A 103 -5.57 2.47 5.55
C GLY A 103 -4.57 3.58 5.84
N MET A 104 -5.02 4.69 6.42
CA MET A 104 -4.16 5.74 6.95
C MET A 104 -3.61 5.41 8.35
N GLY A 105 -2.86 4.29 8.44
CA GLY A 105 -2.04 3.93 9.60
C GLY A 105 -0.72 4.72 9.63
N THR A 106 0.39 4.14 10.11
CA THR A 106 1.69 4.83 10.08
C THR A 106 2.17 5.11 8.65
N ILE A 107 2.09 4.11 7.77
CA ILE A 107 2.52 4.25 6.36
C ILE A 107 1.60 5.21 5.61
N GLY A 108 0.29 4.99 5.65
CA GLY A 108 -0.67 5.86 4.96
C GLY A 108 -0.62 7.31 5.44
N TYR A 109 -0.31 7.57 6.72
CA TYR A 109 -0.09 8.94 7.20
C TYR A 109 1.16 9.59 6.58
N LYS A 110 2.27 8.85 6.49
CA LYS A 110 3.49 9.31 5.81
C LYS A 110 3.28 9.54 4.30
N VAL A 111 2.39 8.77 3.67
CA VAL A 111 1.93 9.04 2.30
C VAL A 111 1.16 10.36 2.25
N ALA A 112 0.24 10.61 3.18
CA ALA A 112 -0.52 11.86 3.25
C ALA A 112 0.40 13.10 3.44
N GLU A 113 1.45 13.00 4.26
CA GLU A 113 2.46 14.06 4.41
C GLU A 113 3.11 14.43 3.08
N ARG A 114 3.44 13.44 2.25
CA ARG A 114 4.03 13.65 0.92
C ARG A 114 2.99 14.19 -0.06
N ALA A 115 1.81 13.59 -0.11
CA ALA A 115 0.72 14.00 -0.99
C ALA A 115 0.32 15.46 -0.78
N LYS A 116 0.37 15.95 0.47
CA LYS A 116 0.18 17.37 0.79
C LYS A 116 1.23 18.26 0.11
N ALA A 117 2.50 17.85 0.11
CA ALA A 117 3.56 18.59 -0.57
C ALA A 117 3.42 18.60 -2.10
N PHE A 118 2.73 17.60 -2.67
CA PHE A 118 2.34 17.56 -4.08
C PHE A 118 1.04 18.32 -4.38
N GLU A 119 0.45 19.01 -3.38
CA GLU A 119 -0.80 19.77 -3.51
C GLU A 119 -2.00 18.90 -3.91
N MET A 120 -2.01 17.64 -3.48
CA MET A 120 -3.14 16.73 -3.69
C MET A 120 -4.26 16.98 -2.69
N LYS A 121 -5.50 16.70 -3.10
CA LYS A 121 -6.63 16.58 -2.18
C LYS A 121 -6.59 15.19 -1.57
N ILE A 122 -6.62 15.08 -0.23
CA ILE A 122 -6.45 13.79 0.44
C ILE A 122 -7.77 13.36 1.06
N LEU A 123 -8.27 12.22 0.60
CA LEU A 123 -9.36 11.46 1.23
C LEU A 123 -8.76 10.23 1.89
N TYR A 124 -9.32 9.78 3.01
CA TYR A 124 -8.89 8.51 3.60
C TYR A 124 -10.02 7.73 4.24
N HIS A 125 -9.89 6.41 4.23
CA HIS A 125 -10.79 5.50 4.93
C HIS A 125 -10.00 4.59 5.87
N ASN A 126 -10.51 4.47 7.10
CA ASN A 126 -10.03 3.60 8.16
C ASN A 126 -11.23 3.04 8.92
N ARG A 127 -11.05 1.86 9.54
CA ARG A 127 -12.00 1.33 10.53
C ARG A 127 -12.22 2.31 11.70
N ASN A 128 -11.14 2.94 12.16
CA ASN A 128 -11.17 3.96 13.20
C ASN A 128 -10.62 5.27 12.64
N GLN A 129 -11.39 6.36 12.77
CA GLN A 129 -10.95 7.69 12.37
C GLN A 129 -9.69 8.10 13.15
N ARG A 130 -8.78 8.81 12.48
CA ARG A 130 -7.60 9.40 13.15
C ARG A 130 -8.01 10.58 14.02
N LYS A 131 -7.07 11.05 14.85
CA LYS A 131 -7.27 12.26 15.63
C LYS A 131 -7.43 13.47 14.70
N LYS A 132 -8.27 14.43 15.10
CA LYS A 132 -8.59 15.59 14.26
C LYS A 132 -7.36 16.43 13.95
N GLU A 133 -6.43 16.53 14.88
CA GLU A 133 -5.19 17.29 14.75
C GLU A 133 -4.27 16.68 13.67
N GLU A 134 -4.22 15.35 13.60
CA GLU A 134 -3.46 14.63 12.57
C GLU A 134 -4.08 14.84 11.18
N GLU A 135 -5.42 14.82 11.08
CA GLU A 135 -6.11 15.12 9.82
C GLU A 135 -5.81 16.53 9.33
N ILE A 136 -5.87 17.53 10.22
CA ILE A 136 -5.58 18.93 9.90
C ILE A 136 -4.12 19.09 9.46
N ALA A 137 -3.18 18.43 10.13
CA ALA A 137 -1.76 18.52 9.84
C ALA A 137 -1.44 18.12 8.38
N VAL A 138 -2.11 17.09 7.86
CA VAL A 138 -1.91 16.64 6.46
C VAL A 138 -2.99 17.12 5.49
N GLY A 139 -4.04 17.79 5.96
CA GLY A 139 -5.17 18.22 5.11
C GLY A 139 -6.03 17.05 4.62
N ALA A 140 -6.10 15.95 5.37
CA ALA A 140 -6.87 14.76 4.99
C ALA A 140 -8.32 14.83 5.48
N VAL A 141 -9.24 14.34 4.65
CA VAL A 141 -10.67 14.24 4.97
C VAL A 141 -11.07 12.78 5.13
N TYR A 142 -11.69 12.45 6.26
CA TYR A 142 -12.16 11.09 6.54
C TYR A 142 -13.44 10.75 5.79
N CYS A 143 -13.41 9.64 5.06
CA CYS A 143 -14.57 9.01 4.43
C CYS A 143 -15.10 7.89 5.33
N LYS A 144 -16.35 7.99 5.79
CA LYS A 144 -16.99 6.96 6.61
C LYS A 144 -17.17 5.65 5.86
N LYS A 145 -17.43 5.70 4.55
CA LYS A 145 -17.53 4.54 3.67
C LYS A 145 -16.37 4.55 2.68
N ILE A 146 -15.82 3.37 2.40
CA ILE A 146 -14.79 3.21 1.36
C ILE A 146 -15.33 3.58 -0.02
N ASP A 147 -16.60 3.28 -0.31
CA ASP A 147 -17.26 3.60 -1.58
C ASP A 147 -17.20 5.10 -1.90
N ASP A 148 -17.43 5.98 -0.91
CA ASP A 148 -17.35 7.43 -1.09
C ASP A 148 -15.94 7.87 -1.51
N LEU A 149 -14.92 7.22 -0.95
CA LEU A 149 -13.51 7.46 -1.29
C LEU A 149 -13.20 7.00 -2.71
N LEU A 150 -13.63 5.78 -3.09
CA LEU A 150 -13.35 5.21 -4.40
C LEU A 150 -13.94 6.05 -5.54
N GLN A 151 -15.17 6.52 -5.39
CA GLN A 151 -15.86 7.33 -6.40
C GLN A 151 -15.21 8.71 -6.63
N GLN A 152 -14.60 9.28 -5.60
CA GLN A 152 -14.05 10.64 -5.64
C GLN A 152 -12.56 10.69 -6.00
N SER A 153 -11.84 9.57 -5.89
CA SER A 153 -10.39 9.52 -6.02
C SER A 153 -9.93 9.38 -7.48
N ASP A 154 -8.89 10.13 -7.84
CA ASP A 154 -8.16 9.95 -9.11
C ASP A 154 -7.03 8.93 -8.93
N PHE A 155 -6.51 8.81 -7.71
CA PHE A 155 -5.55 7.79 -7.31
C PHE A 155 -6.05 7.12 -6.03
N VAL A 156 -6.07 5.79 -5.98
CA VAL A 156 -6.41 5.02 -4.77
C VAL A 156 -5.17 4.28 -4.31
N LEU A 157 -4.73 4.50 -3.07
CA LEU A 157 -3.56 3.87 -2.49
C LEU A 157 -3.95 2.96 -1.32
N LEU A 158 -3.55 1.69 -1.39
CA LEU A 158 -3.82 0.68 -0.36
C LEU A 158 -2.62 0.54 0.59
N ALA A 159 -2.84 0.82 1.87
CA ALA A 159 -1.85 0.73 2.95
C ALA A 159 -2.41 0.02 4.20
N VAL A 160 -3.30 -0.96 4.01
CA VAL A 160 -3.87 -1.79 5.08
C VAL A 160 -3.03 -3.03 5.38
N ASN A 161 -3.22 -3.64 6.55
CA ASN A 161 -2.70 -4.99 6.81
C ASN A 161 -3.55 -6.03 6.07
N LEU A 162 -2.95 -7.15 5.67
CA LEU A 162 -3.70 -8.32 5.21
C LEU A 162 -4.29 -9.06 6.42
N THR A 163 -5.61 -9.19 6.42
CA THR A 163 -6.44 -9.83 7.45
C THR A 163 -7.60 -10.52 6.74
N PRO A 164 -8.37 -11.39 7.43
CA PRO A 164 -9.58 -11.96 6.83
C PRO A 164 -10.56 -10.89 6.32
N GLN A 165 -10.64 -9.72 6.96
CA GLN A 165 -11.55 -8.64 6.57
C GLN A 165 -11.03 -7.80 5.40
N THR A 166 -9.72 -7.80 5.15
CA THR A 166 -9.08 -7.04 4.06
C THR A 166 -8.61 -7.92 2.93
N HIS A 167 -8.87 -9.22 2.98
CA HIS A 167 -8.59 -10.15 1.91
C HIS A 167 -9.59 -9.94 0.76
N LYS A 168 -9.08 -9.69 -0.46
CA LYS A 168 -9.88 -9.27 -1.62
C LYS A 168 -10.74 -8.04 -1.31
N LEU A 169 -10.18 -7.09 -0.58
CA LEU A 169 -10.82 -5.82 -0.25
C LEU A 169 -11.17 -5.05 -1.53
N ILE A 170 -10.27 -5.05 -2.51
CA ILE A 170 -10.53 -4.46 -3.83
C ILE A 170 -10.86 -5.57 -4.82
N GLY A 171 -12.15 -5.89 -4.93
CA GLY A 171 -12.68 -6.82 -5.91
C GLY A 171 -13.28 -6.11 -7.13
N LYS A 172 -14.04 -6.87 -7.92
CA LYS A 172 -14.73 -6.35 -9.11
C LYS A 172 -15.65 -5.16 -8.78
N ARG A 173 -16.42 -5.27 -7.69
CA ARG A 173 -17.36 -4.22 -7.26
C ARG A 173 -16.63 -2.91 -6.95
N GLU A 174 -15.54 -2.99 -6.20
CA GLU A 174 -14.76 -1.81 -5.80
C GLU A 174 -14.08 -1.16 -7.00
N LEU A 175 -13.55 -1.96 -7.93
CA LEU A 175 -12.99 -1.47 -9.18
C LEU A 175 -14.05 -0.76 -10.05
N GLU A 176 -15.28 -1.27 -10.09
CA GLU A 176 -16.41 -0.63 -10.81
C GLU A 176 -16.85 0.69 -10.16
N LEU A 177 -16.58 0.90 -8.87
CA LEU A 177 -16.87 2.16 -8.17
C LEU A 177 -15.81 3.24 -8.39
N MET A 178 -14.61 2.86 -8.82
CA MET A 178 -13.55 3.82 -9.12
C MET A 178 -13.89 4.60 -10.39
N LYS A 179 -13.30 5.80 -10.53
CA LYS A 179 -13.40 6.52 -11.80
C LYS A 179 -12.76 5.67 -12.91
N PRO A 180 -13.29 5.69 -14.15
CA PRO A 180 -12.69 4.97 -15.27
C PRO A 180 -11.23 5.37 -15.56
N THR A 181 -10.83 6.57 -15.12
CA THR A 181 -9.48 7.13 -15.26
C THR A 181 -8.61 6.95 -14.01
N ALA A 182 -9.14 6.36 -12.94
CA ALA A 182 -8.42 6.28 -11.68
C ALA A 182 -7.32 5.22 -11.73
N THR A 183 -6.23 5.47 -11.00
CA THR A 183 -5.13 4.51 -10.84
C THR A 183 -5.16 3.88 -9.45
N LEU A 184 -5.05 2.56 -9.37
CA LEU A 184 -4.90 1.82 -8.12
C LEU A 184 -3.42 1.54 -7.83
N ILE A 185 -2.95 1.93 -6.65
CA ILE A 185 -1.60 1.69 -6.15
C ILE A 185 -1.69 0.79 -4.91
N ASN A 186 -1.08 -0.39 -4.95
CA ASN A 186 -1.06 -1.31 -3.83
C ASN A 186 0.35 -1.42 -3.22
N ILE A 187 0.56 -0.81 -2.05
CA ILE A 187 1.78 -0.95 -1.25
C ILE A 187 1.56 -1.81 0.01
N SER A 188 0.46 -2.55 0.06
CA SER A 188 0.09 -3.43 1.17
C SER A 188 0.49 -4.88 0.94
N ARG A 189 -0.45 -5.71 0.47
CA ARG A 189 -0.27 -7.10 0.04
C ARG A 189 -1.08 -7.34 -1.22
N GLY A 190 -0.60 -8.20 -2.10
CA GLY A 190 -1.32 -8.54 -3.34
C GLY A 190 -2.64 -9.28 -3.12
N MET A 191 -2.90 -9.81 -1.92
CA MET A 191 -4.17 -10.46 -1.57
C MET A 191 -5.21 -9.48 -0.99
N VAL A 192 -4.88 -8.19 -0.85
CA VAL A 192 -5.82 -7.11 -0.51
C VAL A 192 -6.50 -6.64 -1.78
#